data_AF-A0A520GRF6-F1
#
_entry.id   AF-A0A520GRF6-F1
#
_cell.length_a   1.000
_cell.length_b   1.000
_cell.length_c   1.000
_cell.angle_alpha   90.00
_cell.angle_beta   90.00
_cell.angle_gamma   90.00
#
_symmetry.space_group_name_H-M   'P 1'
#
loop_
_entity.id
_entity.type
_entity.pdbx_description
1 polymer ?
#
loop_
_entity_poly.entity_id
_entity_poly.type
_entity_poly.pdbx_seq_one_letter_code
_entity_poly.pdbx_strand_id
1 'polypeptide(L)' 'MQVRKIGLLVEQPRDGAYYWVIHEDVYRDGRFELVQKADRAFATYAAALAQGYGVLQRLCGLTGLPARTSVPM' A
#
# COMPACT_ATOMS: atom_id res chain seq x y z
N MET A 1 -9.83 8.08 -19.76
CA MET A 1 -9.05 8.30 -18.51
C MET A 1 -8.87 6.95 -17.85
N GLN A 2 -7.64 6.48 -17.65
CA GLN A 2 -7.37 5.18 -17.02
C GLN A 2 -7.36 5.38 -15.50
N VAL A 3 -8.27 4.69 -14.78
CA VAL A 3 -8.37 4.79 -13.32
C VAL A 3 -7.44 3.76 -12.68
N ARG A 4 -6.53 4.22 -11.82
CA ARG A 4 -5.71 3.35 -10.98
C ARG A 4 -6.52 2.96 -9.73
N LYS A 5 -6.58 1.67 -9.41
CA LYS A 5 -7.24 1.17 -8.18
C LYS A 5 -6.19 0.57 -7.26
N ILE A 6 -6.11 1.10 -6.05
CA ILE A 6 -5.17 0.67 -5.03
C ILE A 6 -5.93 0.55 -3.70
N GLY A 7 -5.70 -0.54 -2.97
CA GLY A 7 -6.37 -0.83 -1.70
C GLY A 7 -5.36 -0.97 -0.58
N LEU A 8 -5.68 -0.40 0.59
CA LEU A 8 -4.98 -0.62 1.84
C LEU A 8 -5.85 -1.49 2.75
N LEU A 9 -5.29 -2.62 3.17
CA LEU A 9 -5.88 -3.53 4.13
C LEU A 9 -5.02 -3.55 5.41
N VAL A 10 -5.65 -3.93 6.51
CA VAL A 10 -4.96 -4.32 7.74
C VAL A 10 -5.38 -5.74 8.07
N GLU A 11 -4.41 -6.64 8.04
CA GLU A 11 -4.59 -8.06 8.33
C GLU A 11 -4.19 -8.38 9.78
N GLN A 12 -4.88 -9.34 10.37
CA GLN A 12 -4.60 -9.85 11.71
C GLN A 12 -4.47 -11.39 11.66
N PRO A 13 -3.31 -11.92 11.21
CA PRO A 13 -3.11 -13.37 11.08
C PRO A 13 -3.07 -14.09 12.44
N ARG A 14 -2.79 -13.36 13.52
CA ARG A 14 -2.81 -13.84 14.91
C ARG A 14 -3.29 -12.72 15.83
N ASP A 15 -3.85 -13.09 16.97
CA ASP A 15 -4.38 -12.09 17.91
C ASP A 15 -3.29 -11.10 18.36
N GLY A 16 -3.66 -9.83 18.47
CA GLY A 16 -2.74 -8.74 18.83
C GLY A 16 -1.62 -8.40 17.84
N ALA A 17 -1.55 -9.01 16.65
CA ALA A 17 -0.53 -8.68 15.64
C ALA A 17 -1.16 -8.24 14.32
N TYR A 18 -0.97 -6.96 13.99
CA TYR A 18 -1.56 -6.32 12.82
C TYR A 18 -0.50 -6.00 11.77
N TYR A 19 -0.81 -6.24 10.50
CA TYR A 19 0.05 -5.91 9.36
C TYR A 19 -0.77 -5.11 8.36
N TRP A 20 -0.26 -4.00 7.87
CA TRP A 20 -0.85 -3.36 6.71
C TRP A 20 -0.39 -4.05 5.43
N VAL A 21 -1.25 -4.08 4.43
CA VAL A 21 -0.99 -4.66 3.11
C VAL A 21 -1.61 -3.78 2.04
N ILE A 22 -0.84 -3.45 1.01
CA ILE A 22 -1.26 -2.64 -0.13
C ILE A 22 -1.34 -3.53 -1.36
N HIS A 23 -2.48 -3.50 -2.03
CA HIS A 23 -2.70 -4.20 -3.30
C HIS A 23 -3.10 -3.24 -4.42
N GLU A 24 -2.81 -3.60 -5.66
CA GLU A 24 -3.16 -2.81 -6.84
C GLU A 24 -3.75 -3.68 -7.95
N ASP A 25 -4.75 -3.15 -8.65
CA ASP A 25 -5.30 -3.73 -9.89
C ASP A 25 -4.35 -3.42 -11.06
N VAL A 26 -3.19 -4.08 -11.07
CA VAL A 26 -2.06 -3.79 -12.00
C VAL A 26 -2.47 -4.00 -13.45
N TYR A 27 -3.21 -5.08 -13.73
CA TYR A 27 -3.65 -5.45 -15.06
C TYR A 27 -5.00 -4.85 -15.47
N ARG A 28 -5.70 -4.19 -14.53
CA ARG A 28 -7.01 -3.55 -14.73
C ARG A 28 -8.12 -4.53 -15.14
N ASP A 29 -7.95 -5.78 -14.76
CA ASP A 29 -8.91 -6.86 -14.93
C ASP A 29 -9.71 -7.12 -13.64
N GLY A 30 -9.48 -6.31 -12.61
CA GLY A 30 -10.10 -6.45 -11.29
C GLY A 30 -9.34 -7.38 -10.35
N ARG A 31 -8.19 -7.94 -10.78
CA ARG A 31 -7.33 -8.76 -9.91
C ARG A 31 -6.32 -7.87 -9.20
N PHE A 32 -6.35 -7.94 -7.88
CA PHE A 32 -5.49 -7.17 -7.01
C PHE A 32 -4.25 -7.96 -6.65
N GLU A 33 -3.09 -7.45 -7.05
CA GLU A 33 -1.77 -8.03 -6.75
C GLU A 33 -1.12 -7.32 -5.57
N LEU A 34 -0.33 -8.05 -4.78
CA LEU A 34 0.41 -7.49 -3.66
C LEU A 34 1.48 -6.50 -4.15
N VAL A 35 1.40 -5.26 -3.69
CA VAL A 35 2.40 -4.22 -3.98
C VAL A 35 3.41 -4.11 -2.84
N GLN A 36 2.90 -3.99 -1.62
CA GLN A 36 3.76 -3.80 -0.45
C GLN A 36 3.04 -4.26 0.82
N LYS A 37 3.80 -4.70 1.81
CA LYS A 37 3.29 -5.07 3.14
C LYS A 37 4.22 -4.62 4.24
N ALA A 38 3.70 -4.58 5.46
CA ALA A 38 4.50 -4.34 6.65
C ALA A 38 5.57 -5.42 6.84
N ASP A 39 6.83 -5.02 7.06
CA ASP A 39 7.92 -5.94 7.41
C ASP A 39 7.79 -6.49 8.84
N ARG A 40 7.03 -5.80 9.70
CA ARG A 40 6.80 -6.18 11.11
C ARG A 40 5.36 -5.94 11.55
N ALA A 41 4.96 -6.68 12.57
CA ALA A 41 3.67 -6.50 13.21
C ALA A 41 3.59 -5.17 13.98
N PHE A 42 2.38 -4.64 14.06
CA PHE A 42 1.98 -3.57 14.96
C PHE A 42 1.08 -4.14 16.06
N ALA A 43 1.14 -3.54 17.25
CA ALA A 43 0.33 -3.97 18.39
C ALA A 43 -1.15 -3.58 18.27
N THR A 44 -1.49 -2.64 17.39
CA THR A 44 -2.87 -2.16 17.19
C THR A 44 -3.20 -1.99 15.72
N TYR A 45 -4.48 -2.21 15.40
CA TYR A 45 -5.05 -1.93 14.08
C TYR A 45 -4.79 -0.49 13.64
N ALA A 46 -5.00 0.48 14.55
CA ALA A 46 -4.84 1.90 14.26
C ALA A 46 -3.39 2.26 13.88
N ALA A 47 -2.40 1.69 14.57
CA ALA A 47 -0.99 1.92 14.25
C ALA A 47 -0.59 1.32 12.89
N ALA A 48 -1.06 0.10 12.58
CA ALA A 48 -0.88 -0.51 11.26
C ALA A 48 -1.52 0.33 10.15
N LEU A 49 -2.78 0.76 10.35
CA LEU A 49 -3.51 1.58 9.40
C LEU A 49 -2.83 2.92 9.15
N ALA A 50 -2.43 3.63 10.21
CA ALA A 50 -1.79 4.94 10.10
C ALA A 50 -0.47 4.85 9.30
N GLN A 51 0.36 3.84 9.58
CA GLN A 51 1.61 3.64 8.87
C GLN A 51 1.33 3.28 7.39
N GLY A 52 0.45 2.32 7.15
CA GLY A 52 0.08 1.88 5.79
C GLY A 52 -0.53 3.00 4.96
N TYR A 53 -1.32 3.89 5.56
CA TYR A 53 -1.87 5.06 4.89
C TYR A 53 -0.77 6.05 4.48
N GLY A 54 0.24 6.27 5.34
CA GLY A 54 1.40 7.08 4.97
C GLY A 54 2.21 6.48 3.81
N VAL A 55 2.30 5.15 3.71
CA VAL A 55 2.90 4.46 2.56
C VAL A 55 2.06 4.66 1.30
N LEU A 56 0.73 4.48 1.40
CA LEU A 56 -0.21 4.68 0.30
C LEU A 56 -0.11 6.11 -0.26
N GLN A 57 -0.07 7.12 0.61
CA GLN A 57 0.11 8.51 0.19
C GLN A 57 1.39 8.73 -0.62
N ARG A 58 2.51 8.11 -0.23
CA ARG A 58 3.76 8.15 -1.01
C ARG A 58 3.61 7.49 -2.37
N LEU A 59 2.97 6.33 -2.44
CA LEU A 59 2.71 5.61 -3.71
C LEU A 59 1.78 6.37 -4.66
N CYS A 60 0.90 7.21 -4.13
CA CYS A 60 0.04 8.10 -4.92
C CYS A 60 0.72 9.43 -5.29
N GLY A 61 1.99 9.64 -4.91
CA GLY A 61 2.69 10.91 -5.14
C GLY A 61 2.16 12.08 -4.30
N LEU A 62 1.30 11.82 -3.32
CA LEU A 62 0.66 12.84 -2.48
C LEU A 62 1.62 13.46 -1.45
N THR A 63 2.82 12.92 -1.31
CA THR A 63 3.86 13.42 -0.39
C THR A 63 4.94 14.26 -1.05
N GLY A 64 4.74 14.72 -2.29
CA GLY A 64 5.58 15.77 -2.91
C GLY A 64 7.03 15.38 -3.23
N LEU A 65 7.38 14.10 -3.26
CA LEU A 65 8.69 13.65 -3.79
C LEU A 65 8.55 13.40 -5.30
N PRO A 66 9.44 13.96 -6.14
CA PRO A 66 9.36 13.77 -7.58
C PRO A 66 9.43 12.28 -7.89
N ALA A 67 8.46 11.79 -8.67
CA ALA A 67 8.53 10.47 -9.26
C ALA A 67 9.89 10.34 -9.94
N ARG A 68 10.71 9.38 -9.51
CA ARG A 68 11.96 9.06 -10.20
C ARG A 68 11.58 8.74 -11.64
N THR A 69 11.86 9.67 -12.53
CA THR A 69 11.83 9.47 -13.97
C THR A 69 12.83 8.37 -14.27
N SER A 70 12.33 7.16 -14.53
CA SER A 70 13.10 6.14 -15.23
C SER A 70 13.40 6.70 -16.62
N VAL A 71 14.64 7.14 -16.83
CA VAL A 71 15.18 7.51 -18.13
C VAL A 71 15.15 6.25 -19.02
N PRO A 72 14.53 6.28 -20.20
CA PRO A 72 14.73 5.21 -21.17
C PRO A 72 16.11 5.38 -21.80
N MET A 73 16.89 4.29 -21.79
CA MET A 73 18.11 4.12 -22.57
C MET A 73 17.74 3.66 -23.98
#